data_AF-A0A2S7NUN1-F1
#
_entry.id   AF-A0A2S7NUN1-F1
#
_cell.length_a   1.000
_cell.length_b   1.000
_cell.length_c   1.000
_cell.angle_alpha   90.00
_cell.angle_beta   90.00
_cell.angle_gamma   90.00
#
_symmetry.space_group_name_H-M   'P 1'
#
loop_
_entity.id
_entity.type
_entity.pdbx_description
1 polymer ?
#
loop_
_entity_poly.entity_id
_entity_poly.type
_entity_poly.pdbx_seq_one_letter_code
_entity_poly.pdbx_strand_id
1 'polypeptide(L)'
;MSSPPLPNSNPLPTHLILVPCHAIYTGPPQAPPHECSLPSNWLLQPFQTEEQHTFIQHIQHSISLLRQENPLSNAILIFSGGTTHPLSPHNLSEARSYYHAALSLDLLSPSELVENSEARPKTGSVLLEQSALDSYQNLLHSILLFQQHTGVWPQRITIVGFAFKSARMEGLHARALGLEGRVRVEGIDPGYMNSGSGEWDQDRAESTREGERRGGYEVWRGDMRGVGRGLRGKRDARDWGVGGWRDREEEGKEGKKRRVRERGLFGSEEERRRSGVRTKWVEYVSECPREDWAGYEVLVREEVLLEGVEQPWEKI
;
A
#
# COMPACT_ATOMS: atom_id res chain seq x y z
N MET A 1 -0.93 12.87 -52.43
CA MET A 1 -1.62 13.18 -51.17
C MET A 1 -1.11 12.19 -50.14
N SER A 2 -0.13 12.58 -49.32
CA SER A 2 0.36 11.73 -48.23
C SER A 2 -0.57 11.91 -47.03
N SER A 3 -1.10 10.80 -46.52
CA SER A 3 -1.84 10.76 -45.27
C SER A 3 -1.01 11.36 -44.13
N PRO A 4 -1.60 12.11 -43.19
CA PRO A 4 -0.86 12.59 -42.03
C PRO A 4 -0.40 11.40 -41.18
N PRO A 5 0.77 11.49 -40.53
CA PRO A 5 1.19 10.45 -39.60
C PRO A 5 0.18 10.35 -38.46
N LEU A 6 -0.28 9.13 -38.17
CA LEU A 6 -1.09 8.85 -36.98
C LEU A 6 -0.33 9.33 -35.73
N PRO A 7 -0.98 10.02 -34.78
CA PRO A 7 -0.32 10.40 -33.53
C PRO A 7 0.01 9.13 -32.74
N ASN A 8 1.26 8.71 -32.85
CA ASN A 8 1.84 7.61 -32.11
C ASN A 8 2.16 8.08 -30.69
N SER A 9 1.14 8.17 -29.85
CA SER A 9 1.32 8.21 -28.40
C SER A 9 0.05 7.72 -27.73
N ASN A 10 0.07 6.49 -27.20
CA ASN A 10 -0.91 6.15 -26.18
C ASN A 10 -0.83 7.21 -25.08
N PRO A 11 -1.96 7.81 -24.67
CA PRO A 11 -1.97 8.82 -23.61
C PRO A 11 -1.39 8.24 -22.31
N LEU A 12 -0.61 9.05 -21.59
CA LEU A 12 0.01 8.62 -20.34
C LEU A 12 -1.05 8.23 -19.30
N PRO A 13 -0.80 7.20 -18.48
CA PRO A 13 -1.62 6.90 -17.32
C PRO A 13 -1.77 8.09 -16.39
N THR A 14 -3.00 8.39 -16.00
CA THR A 14 -3.36 9.47 -15.05
C THR A 14 -4.28 8.99 -13.93
N HIS A 15 -4.75 7.75 -13.99
CA HIS A 15 -5.60 7.13 -12.98
C HIS A 15 -4.83 6.05 -12.22
N LEU A 16 -4.74 6.19 -10.91
CA LEU A 16 -4.22 5.15 -10.01
C LEU A 16 -5.38 4.32 -9.48
N ILE A 17 -5.39 3.01 -9.76
CA ILE A 17 -6.20 2.03 -9.05
C ILE A 17 -5.33 1.43 -7.96
N LEU A 18 -5.71 1.60 -6.70
CA LEU A 18 -4.95 1.17 -5.54
C LEU A 18 -5.69 0.06 -4.80
N VAL A 19 -5.01 -1.05 -4.50
CA VAL A 19 -5.48 -2.08 -3.59
C VAL A 19 -4.56 -2.10 -2.36
N PRO A 20 -4.97 -1.49 -1.23
CA PRO A 20 -4.27 -1.65 0.03
C PRO A 20 -4.47 -3.09 0.52
N CYS A 21 -3.40 -3.86 0.61
CA CYS A 21 -3.45 -5.25 1.01
C CYS A 21 -3.63 -5.39 2.53
N HIS A 22 -4.15 -6.54 2.96
CA HIS A 22 -4.56 -6.80 4.34
C HIS A 22 -4.28 -8.23 4.84
N ALA A 23 -3.65 -9.07 4.01
CA ALA A 23 -3.28 -10.44 4.32
C ALA A 23 -2.18 -10.90 3.34
N ILE A 24 -1.62 -12.09 3.56
CA ILE A 24 -0.61 -12.67 2.67
C ILE A 24 -1.15 -13.98 2.11
N TYR A 25 -1.34 -14.05 0.79
CA TYR A 25 -1.59 -15.32 0.10
C TYR A 25 -0.30 -16.16 0.07
N THR A 26 -0.34 -17.35 0.66
CA THR A 26 0.80 -18.26 0.81
C THR A 26 0.74 -19.45 -0.14
N GLY A 27 -0.36 -19.62 -0.88
CA GLY A 27 -0.48 -20.66 -1.88
C GLY A 27 0.46 -20.44 -3.08
N PRO A 28 0.73 -21.47 -3.89
CA PRO A 28 1.59 -21.33 -5.06
C PRO A 28 1.02 -20.29 -6.05
N PRO A 29 1.87 -19.50 -6.72
CA PRO A 29 1.44 -18.69 -7.86
C PRO A 29 0.98 -19.60 -9.00
N GLN A 30 -0.04 -19.19 -9.74
CA GLN A 30 -0.63 -19.96 -10.85
C GLN A 30 -1.21 -21.33 -10.43
N ALA A 31 -1.51 -21.50 -9.14
CA ALA A 31 -2.28 -22.64 -8.66
C ALA A 31 -3.73 -22.53 -9.20
N PRO A 32 -4.49 -23.65 -9.30
CA PRO A 32 -5.88 -23.59 -9.71
C PRO A 32 -6.70 -22.60 -8.86
N PRO A 33 -7.69 -21.87 -9.42
CA PRO A 33 -8.40 -20.80 -8.71
C PRO A 33 -9.04 -21.19 -7.36
N HIS A 34 -9.41 -22.47 -7.19
CA HIS A 34 -9.99 -22.95 -5.92
C HIS A 34 -8.99 -22.90 -4.75
N GLU A 35 -7.68 -22.99 -5.01
CA GLU A 35 -6.63 -22.88 -4.00
C GLU A 35 -6.60 -21.49 -3.36
N CYS A 36 -6.88 -20.43 -4.12
CA CYS A 36 -7.03 -19.09 -3.57
C CYS A 36 -8.20 -18.99 -2.61
N SER A 37 -9.24 -19.79 -2.77
CA SER A 37 -10.43 -19.73 -1.90
C SER A 37 -10.22 -20.44 -0.56
N LEU A 38 -9.13 -21.20 -0.39
CA LEU A 38 -8.85 -21.93 0.84
C LEU A 38 -8.25 -21.00 1.91
N PRO A 39 -8.84 -20.86 3.11
CA PRO A 39 -8.26 -20.07 4.20
C PRO A 39 -6.83 -20.47 4.56
N SER A 40 -6.48 -21.76 4.43
CA SER A 40 -5.14 -22.29 4.73
C SER A 40 -4.04 -21.74 3.82
N ASN A 41 -4.40 -21.21 2.65
CA ASN A 41 -3.49 -20.54 1.73
C ASN A 41 -3.43 -19.03 1.96
N TRP A 42 -3.96 -18.54 3.08
CA TRP A 42 -3.85 -17.15 3.50
C TRP A 42 -3.34 -17.07 4.94
N LEU A 43 -2.35 -16.21 5.14
CA LEU A 43 -1.88 -15.84 6.46
C LEU A 43 -2.84 -14.79 7.04
N LEU A 44 -3.92 -15.27 7.64
CA LEU A 44 -4.99 -14.48 8.25
C LEU A 44 -4.67 -14.14 9.70
N GLN A 45 -5.01 -12.93 10.14
CA GLN A 45 -5.06 -12.60 11.55
C GLN A 45 -6.24 -13.33 12.24
N PRO A 46 -6.20 -13.54 13.57
CA PRO A 46 -7.26 -14.25 14.28
C PRO A 46 -8.68 -13.69 14.09
N PHE A 47 -8.80 -12.38 13.83
CA PHE A 47 -10.08 -11.70 13.61
C PHE A 47 -10.56 -11.76 12.14
N GLN A 48 -9.72 -12.18 11.19
CA GLN A 48 -9.99 -12.23 9.75
C GLN A 48 -10.63 -13.56 9.32
N THR A 49 -11.58 -14.06 10.11
CA THR A 49 -12.27 -15.33 9.82
C THR A 49 -13.03 -15.26 8.50
N GLU A 50 -12.65 -16.11 7.55
CA GLU A 50 -13.22 -16.20 6.18
C GLU A 50 -13.09 -14.92 5.32
N GLU A 51 -12.20 -13.98 5.69
CA GLU A 51 -12.05 -12.73 4.94
C GLU A 51 -11.30 -12.90 3.60
N GLN A 52 -10.69 -14.06 3.33
CA GLN A 52 -10.00 -14.33 2.07
C GLN A 52 -10.90 -14.15 0.84
N HIS A 53 -12.19 -14.47 0.96
CA HIS A 53 -13.16 -14.23 -0.11
C HIS A 53 -13.30 -12.74 -0.43
N THR A 54 -13.23 -11.89 0.59
CA THR A 54 -13.30 -10.43 0.41
C THR A 54 -12.02 -9.89 -0.25
N PHE A 55 -10.84 -10.42 0.11
CA PHE A 55 -9.58 -10.05 -0.56
C PHE A 55 -9.58 -10.46 -2.04
N ILE A 56 -10.11 -11.64 -2.36
CA ILE A 56 -10.30 -12.08 -3.74
C ILE A 56 -11.24 -11.13 -4.49
N GLN A 57 -12.33 -10.69 -3.87
CA GLN A 57 -13.24 -9.70 -4.46
C GLN A 57 -12.55 -8.35 -4.69
N HIS A 58 -11.67 -7.89 -3.79
CA HIS A 58 -10.86 -6.68 -4.02
C HIS A 58 -9.95 -6.83 -5.25
N ILE A 59 -9.28 -7.98 -5.40
CA ILE A 59 -8.45 -8.30 -6.57
C ILE A 59 -9.30 -8.32 -7.84
N GLN A 60 -10.41 -9.06 -7.85
CA GLN A 60 -11.32 -9.18 -8.99
C GLN A 60 -11.89 -7.81 -9.41
N HIS A 61 -12.34 -7.01 -8.46
CA HIS A 61 -12.95 -5.72 -8.74
C HIS A 61 -11.92 -4.71 -9.27
N SER A 62 -10.73 -4.65 -8.67
CA SER A 62 -9.67 -3.75 -9.14
C SER A 62 -9.18 -4.08 -10.55
N ILE A 63 -9.07 -5.37 -10.90
CA ILE A 63 -8.71 -5.81 -12.25
C ILE A 63 -9.86 -5.58 -13.23
N SER A 64 -11.12 -5.75 -12.80
CA SER A 64 -12.28 -5.36 -13.61
C SER A 64 -12.25 -3.87 -13.94
N LEU A 65 -11.98 -3.01 -12.96
CA LEU A 65 -11.79 -1.57 -13.18
C LEU A 65 -10.63 -1.27 -14.14
N LEU A 66 -9.51 -1.98 -14.00
CA LEU A 66 -8.35 -1.83 -14.88
C LEU A 66 -8.67 -2.20 -16.34
N ARG A 67 -9.54 -3.20 -16.55
CA ARG A 67 -9.92 -3.74 -17.86
C ARG A 67 -11.10 -3.02 -18.51
N GLN A 68 -11.84 -2.20 -17.77
CA GLN A 68 -12.97 -1.47 -18.34
C GLN A 68 -12.48 -0.57 -19.49
N GLU A 69 -12.96 -0.86 -20.70
CA GLU A 69 -12.65 -0.12 -21.91
C GLU A 69 -13.34 1.25 -21.87
N ASN A 70 -12.58 2.27 -21.50
CA ASN A 70 -12.97 3.66 -21.65
C ASN A 70 -11.84 4.38 -22.41
N PRO A 71 -12.11 5.27 -23.38
CA PRO A 71 -11.08 6.12 -24.01
C PRO A 71 -10.23 6.93 -23.02
N LEU A 72 -10.64 7.02 -21.75
CA LEU A 72 -9.95 7.63 -20.61
C LEU A 72 -9.31 6.61 -19.65
N SER A 73 -9.35 5.30 -19.97
CA SER A 73 -8.88 4.16 -19.18
C SER A 73 -7.35 4.10 -19.06
N ASN A 74 -6.66 5.23 -18.95
CA ASN A 74 -5.21 5.25 -18.72
C ASN A 74 -4.95 5.05 -17.24
N ALA A 75 -5.20 3.82 -16.80
CA ALA A 75 -5.05 3.40 -15.42
C ALA A 75 -3.86 2.47 -15.24
N ILE A 76 -3.25 2.55 -14.06
CA ILE A 76 -2.30 1.57 -13.52
C ILE A 76 -2.91 1.00 -12.25
N LEU A 77 -2.81 -0.32 -12.09
CA LEU A 77 -3.13 -0.99 -10.83
C LEU A 77 -1.88 -1.11 -9.96
N ILE A 78 -2.00 -0.71 -8.70
CA ILE A 78 -0.96 -0.91 -7.69
C ILE A 78 -1.53 -1.74 -6.55
N PHE A 79 -0.96 -2.93 -6.33
CA PHE A 79 -1.09 -3.64 -5.07
C PHE A 79 -0.08 -3.05 -4.09
N SER A 80 -0.52 -2.69 -2.88
CA SER A 80 0.32 -1.98 -1.92
C SER A 80 0.26 -2.62 -0.53
N GLY A 81 1.43 -2.95 0.00
CA GLY A 81 1.61 -3.56 1.30
C GLY A 81 2.93 -4.33 1.37
N GLY A 82 3.72 -4.03 2.39
CA GLY A 82 5.01 -4.68 2.65
C GLY A 82 4.90 -6.00 3.39
N THR A 83 6.03 -6.48 3.92
CA THR A 83 6.08 -7.71 4.73
C THR A 83 5.69 -7.39 6.16
N THR A 84 4.40 -7.45 6.46
CA THR A 84 3.81 -7.02 7.75
C THR A 84 3.73 -8.12 8.81
N HIS A 85 4.02 -9.37 8.44
CA HIS A 85 3.85 -10.54 9.31
C HIS A 85 5.14 -11.36 9.45
N PRO A 86 5.55 -11.76 10.68
CA PRO A 86 6.79 -12.52 10.90
C PRO A 86 6.79 -13.88 10.24
N LEU A 87 5.62 -14.53 10.19
CA LEU A 87 5.46 -15.84 9.57
C LEU A 87 5.30 -15.77 8.04
N SER A 88 5.53 -14.60 7.43
CA SER A 88 5.48 -14.49 5.97
C SER A 88 6.58 -15.36 5.34
N PRO A 89 6.22 -16.34 4.48
CA PRO A 89 7.20 -17.23 3.88
C PRO A 89 8.14 -16.45 2.97
N HIS A 90 9.45 -16.68 3.10
CA HIS A 90 10.48 -16.02 2.29
C HIS A 90 10.37 -14.49 2.24
N ASN A 91 9.83 -13.89 3.31
CA ASN A 91 9.57 -12.46 3.40
C ASN A 91 8.62 -11.91 2.33
N LEU A 92 7.67 -12.73 1.86
CA LEU A 92 6.67 -12.33 0.89
C LEU A 92 5.91 -11.08 1.38
N SER A 93 5.87 -10.05 0.54
CA SER A 93 5.09 -8.83 0.82
C SER A 93 3.61 -9.08 0.55
N GLU A 94 2.74 -8.35 1.24
CA GLU A 94 1.31 -8.43 0.96
C GLU A 94 1.00 -8.11 -0.52
N ALA A 95 1.62 -7.07 -1.08
CA ALA A 95 1.45 -6.69 -2.48
C ALA A 95 1.83 -7.80 -3.46
N ARG A 96 3.00 -8.43 -3.27
CA ARG A 96 3.44 -9.56 -4.10
C ARG A 96 2.51 -10.76 -3.98
N SER A 97 2.01 -11.02 -2.77
CA SER A 97 1.09 -12.13 -2.53
C SER A 97 -0.26 -11.92 -3.21
N TYR A 98 -0.78 -10.69 -3.23
CA TYR A 98 -2.03 -10.36 -3.95
C TYR A 98 -1.85 -10.52 -5.46
N TYR A 99 -0.69 -10.15 -6.00
CA TYR A 99 -0.34 -10.45 -7.38
C TYR A 99 -0.26 -11.95 -7.67
N HIS A 100 0.32 -12.76 -6.78
CA HIS A 100 0.32 -14.22 -6.91
C HIS A 100 -1.10 -14.80 -6.90
N ALA A 101 -1.97 -14.31 -6.01
CA ALA A 101 -3.38 -14.69 -6.01
C ALA A 101 -4.07 -14.30 -7.32
N ALA A 102 -3.80 -13.11 -7.87
CA ALA A 102 -4.35 -12.69 -9.16
C ALA A 102 -3.90 -13.58 -10.32
N LEU A 103 -2.65 -14.07 -10.32
CA LEU A 103 -2.17 -15.07 -11.29
C LEU A 103 -2.89 -16.41 -11.13
N SER A 104 -3.07 -16.89 -9.90
CA SER A 104 -3.78 -18.15 -9.61
C SER A 104 -5.27 -18.10 -9.95
N LEU A 105 -5.88 -16.91 -9.91
CA LEU A 105 -7.25 -16.67 -10.34
C LEU A 105 -7.39 -16.50 -11.87
N ASP A 106 -6.30 -16.60 -12.64
CA ASP A 106 -6.24 -16.34 -14.08
C ASP A 106 -6.73 -14.92 -14.45
N LEU A 107 -6.53 -13.96 -13.53
CA LEU A 107 -6.93 -12.58 -13.72
C LEU A 107 -5.79 -11.69 -14.21
N LEU A 108 -4.54 -12.15 -14.16
CA LEU A 108 -3.38 -11.45 -14.70
C LEU A 108 -2.43 -12.44 -15.36
N SER A 109 -1.64 -11.92 -16.29
CA SER A 109 -0.50 -12.57 -16.92
C SER A 109 0.82 -11.99 -16.39
N PRO A 110 1.91 -12.76 -16.37
CA PRO A 110 3.24 -12.24 -15.99
C PRO A 110 3.72 -11.03 -16.79
N SER A 111 3.21 -10.84 -18.02
CA SER A 111 3.55 -9.69 -18.88
C SER A 111 2.90 -8.37 -18.47
N GLU A 112 1.85 -8.38 -17.65
CA GLU A 112 1.20 -7.16 -17.16
C GLU A 112 1.97 -6.51 -16.00
N LEU A 113 2.81 -7.28 -15.32
CA LEU A 113 3.65 -6.79 -14.24
C LEU A 113 4.84 -5.99 -14.79
N VAL A 114 4.99 -4.77 -14.30
CA VAL A 114 6.16 -3.93 -14.59
C VAL A 114 7.10 -3.97 -13.38
N GLU A 115 8.18 -4.74 -13.51
CA GLU A 115 9.29 -4.81 -12.54
C GLU A 115 10.58 -4.33 -13.20
N ASN A 116 11.28 -3.38 -12.60
CA ASN A 116 12.65 -2.96 -12.96
C ASN A 116 12.88 -2.62 -14.46
N SER A 117 11.83 -2.22 -15.18
CA SER A 117 11.92 -1.90 -16.62
C SER A 117 12.17 -0.41 -16.85
N GLU A 118 13.11 -0.07 -17.72
CA GLU A 118 13.27 1.30 -18.22
C GLU A 118 12.10 1.73 -19.13
N ALA A 119 11.30 0.77 -19.61
CA ALA A 119 10.12 1.06 -20.40
C ALA A 119 9.01 1.60 -19.48
N ARG A 120 8.45 2.76 -19.86
CA ARG A 120 7.30 3.33 -19.17
C ARG A 120 6.13 2.33 -19.16
N PRO A 121 5.43 2.18 -18.02
CA PRO A 121 4.24 1.33 -17.95
C PRO A 121 3.20 1.84 -18.94
N LYS A 122 2.49 0.89 -19.54
CA LYS A 122 1.36 1.19 -20.42
C LYS A 122 0.08 1.16 -19.60
N THR A 123 -0.98 1.69 -20.17
CA THR A 123 -2.35 1.43 -19.70
C THR A 123 -2.55 -0.07 -19.49
N GLY A 124 -3.13 -0.44 -18.34
CA GLY A 124 -3.33 -1.85 -17.97
C GLY A 124 -2.12 -2.51 -17.29
N SER A 125 -1.02 -1.78 -17.08
CA SER A 125 0.11 -2.29 -16.30
C SER A 125 -0.21 -2.41 -14.80
N VAL A 126 0.47 -3.36 -14.17
CA VAL A 126 0.42 -3.61 -12.72
C VAL A 126 1.79 -3.30 -12.11
N LEU A 127 1.80 -2.57 -10.99
CA LEU A 127 2.98 -2.31 -10.16
C LEU A 127 2.76 -2.88 -8.76
N LEU A 128 3.86 -3.13 -8.05
CA LEU A 128 3.84 -3.63 -6.67
C LEU A 128 4.55 -2.65 -5.76
N GLU A 129 3.81 -2.08 -4.81
CA GLU A 129 4.36 -1.26 -3.73
C GLU A 129 4.56 -2.18 -2.51
N GLN A 130 5.81 -2.46 -2.16
CA GLN A 130 6.17 -3.52 -1.21
C GLN A 130 6.77 -3.00 0.10
N SER A 131 6.64 -1.70 0.37
CA SER A 131 7.25 -1.04 1.53
C SER A 131 6.23 -0.45 2.51
N ALA A 132 4.98 -0.25 2.11
CA ALA A 132 3.97 0.30 3.02
C ALA A 132 3.67 -0.65 4.20
N LEU A 133 3.73 -0.11 5.41
CA LEU A 133 3.43 -0.83 6.65
C LEU A 133 2.10 -0.41 7.26
N ASP A 134 1.47 0.65 6.75
CA ASP A 134 0.17 1.12 7.21
C ASP A 134 -0.67 1.74 6.07
N SER A 135 -1.92 2.09 6.38
CA SER A 135 -2.86 2.62 5.40
C SER A 135 -2.50 3.99 4.82
N TYR A 136 -1.71 4.81 5.53
CA TYR A 136 -1.26 6.10 5.01
C TYR A 136 -0.13 5.87 4.02
N GLN A 137 0.83 5.01 4.37
CA GLN A 137 1.91 4.60 3.48
C GLN A 137 1.37 3.90 2.23
N ASN A 138 0.32 3.08 2.35
CA ASN A 138 -0.30 2.45 1.17
C ASN A 138 -0.71 3.49 0.11
N LEU A 139 -1.26 4.62 0.55
CA LEU A 139 -1.64 5.70 -0.36
C LEU A 139 -0.42 6.52 -0.82
N LEU A 140 0.40 7.00 0.11
CA LEU A 140 1.56 7.85 -0.21
C LEU A 140 2.58 7.12 -1.11
N HIS A 141 3.01 5.92 -0.73
CA HIS A 141 4.03 5.19 -1.47
C HIS A 141 3.51 4.81 -2.86
N SER A 142 2.23 4.50 -3.02
CA SER A 142 1.63 4.21 -4.33
C SER A 142 1.59 5.44 -5.24
N ILE A 143 1.35 6.64 -4.69
CA ILE A 143 1.43 7.90 -5.45
C ILE A 143 2.87 8.16 -5.94
N LEU A 144 3.85 7.95 -5.06
CA LEU A 144 5.26 8.09 -5.39
C LEU A 144 5.68 7.07 -6.45
N LEU A 145 5.31 5.79 -6.28
CA LEU A 145 5.60 4.71 -7.23
C LEU A 145 4.98 4.98 -8.60
N PHE A 146 3.74 5.47 -8.63
CA PHE A 146 3.07 5.88 -9.85
C PHE A 146 3.85 6.98 -10.57
N GLN A 147 4.28 8.03 -9.86
CA GLN A 147 5.03 9.13 -10.47
C GLN A 147 6.43 8.70 -10.94
N GLN A 148 7.09 7.83 -10.16
CA GLN A 148 8.38 7.27 -10.51
C GLN A 148 8.35 6.55 -11.86
N HIS A 149 7.27 5.81 -12.14
CA HIS A 149 7.15 5.02 -13.37
C HIS A 149 6.54 5.79 -14.55
N THR A 150 5.56 6.66 -14.30
CA THR A 150 4.84 7.38 -15.37
C THR A 150 5.45 8.74 -15.70
N GLY A 151 6.17 9.35 -14.75
CA GLY A 151 6.65 10.73 -14.82
C GLY A 151 5.58 11.79 -14.56
N VAL A 152 4.33 11.40 -14.28
CA VAL A 152 3.22 12.30 -13.95
C VAL A 152 2.57 11.86 -12.64
N TRP A 153 1.88 12.77 -11.97
CA TRP A 153 1.13 12.42 -10.76
C TRP A 153 -0.28 11.94 -11.11
N PRO A 154 -0.88 11.06 -10.29
CA PRO A 154 -2.25 10.61 -10.54
C PRO A 154 -3.24 11.77 -10.37
N GLN A 155 -4.09 11.99 -11.37
CA GLN A 155 -5.18 12.98 -11.33
C GLN A 155 -6.42 12.41 -10.63
N ARG A 156 -6.59 11.09 -10.70
CA ARG A 156 -7.65 10.35 -10.03
C ARG A 156 -7.06 9.13 -9.33
N ILE A 157 -7.57 8.83 -8.14
CA ILE A 157 -7.21 7.66 -7.35
C ILE A 157 -8.49 6.91 -6.98
N THR A 158 -8.58 5.64 -7.37
CA THR A 158 -9.64 4.73 -6.94
C THR A 158 -9.04 3.66 -6.05
N ILE A 159 -9.47 3.62 -4.80
CA ILE A 159 -9.03 2.64 -3.81
C ILE A 159 -10.05 1.51 -3.77
N VAL A 160 -9.64 0.28 -4.01
CA VAL A 160 -10.48 -0.91 -3.83
C VAL A 160 -10.08 -1.58 -2.52
N GLY A 161 -11.02 -1.68 -1.59
CA GLY A 161 -10.75 -2.22 -0.26
C GLY A 161 -12.02 -2.27 0.59
N PHE A 162 -11.85 -2.36 1.91
CA PHE A 162 -13.01 -2.41 2.82
C PHE A 162 -13.80 -1.09 2.87
N ALA A 163 -15.12 -1.18 2.71
CA ALA A 163 -16.02 -0.03 2.78
C ALA A 163 -16.01 0.59 4.18
N PHE A 164 -15.95 -0.23 5.24
CA PHE A 164 -15.88 0.29 6.63
C PHE A 164 -14.62 1.11 6.93
N LYS A 165 -13.57 1.05 6.08
CA LYS A 165 -12.34 1.88 6.20
C LYS A 165 -12.41 3.18 5.39
N SER A 166 -13.46 3.40 4.58
CA SER A 166 -13.53 4.50 3.61
C SER A 166 -13.39 5.88 4.26
N ALA A 167 -14.04 6.10 5.41
CA ALA A 167 -13.96 7.37 6.13
C ALA A 167 -12.53 7.75 6.51
N ARG A 168 -11.68 6.77 6.84
CA ARG A 168 -10.26 7.01 7.13
C ARG A 168 -9.49 7.33 5.85
N MET A 169 -9.70 6.57 4.78
CA MET A 169 -8.96 6.75 3.53
C MET A 169 -9.29 8.10 2.87
N GLU A 170 -10.57 8.43 2.73
CA GLU A 170 -11.02 9.67 2.08
C GLU A 170 -10.99 10.88 3.02
N GLY A 171 -11.49 10.71 4.25
CA GLY A 171 -11.68 11.83 5.18
C GLY A 171 -10.41 12.26 5.91
N LEU A 172 -9.43 11.36 6.06
CA LEU A 172 -8.18 11.64 6.78
C LEU A 172 -6.96 11.55 5.85
N HIS A 173 -6.68 10.41 5.22
CA HIS A 173 -5.44 10.23 4.44
C HIS A 173 -5.41 11.11 3.20
N ALA A 174 -6.50 11.14 2.42
CA ALA A 174 -6.57 12.02 1.26
C ALA A 174 -6.41 13.49 1.66
N ARG A 175 -7.04 13.92 2.76
CA ARG A 175 -6.88 15.27 3.31
C ARG A 175 -5.45 15.56 3.77
N ALA A 176 -4.78 14.61 4.43
CA ALA A 176 -3.40 14.78 4.91
C ALA A 176 -2.41 15.03 3.76
N LEU A 177 -2.78 14.58 2.56
CA LEU A 177 -2.01 14.64 1.32
C LEU A 177 -2.52 15.70 0.33
N GLY A 178 -3.56 16.48 0.62
CA GLY A 178 -4.12 17.47 -0.30
C GLY A 178 -4.79 16.85 -1.54
N LEU A 179 -5.45 15.70 -1.36
CA LEU A 179 -6.08 14.89 -2.42
C LEU A 179 -7.60 14.84 -2.31
N GLU A 180 -8.22 15.76 -1.57
CA GLU A 180 -9.67 15.83 -1.44
C GLU A 180 -10.36 15.89 -2.81
N GLY A 181 -11.41 15.08 -2.99
CA GLY A 181 -12.13 14.96 -4.25
C GLY A 181 -11.42 14.16 -5.35
N ARG A 182 -10.13 13.80 -5.18
CA ARG A 182 -9.38 12.97 -6.13
C ARG A 182 -9.30 11.49 -5.72
N VAL A 183 -9.47 11.21 -4.43
CA VAL A 183 -9.54 9.84 -3.88
C VAL A 183 -10.99 9.42 -3.72
N ARG A 184 -11.32 8.24 -4.25
CA ARG A 184 -12.60 7.55 -4.01
C ARG A 184 -12.36 6.09 -3.65
N VAL A 185 -13.12 5.58 -2.69
CA VAL A 185 -13.10 4.17 -2.28
C VAL A 185 -14.25 3.42 -2.95
N GLU A 186 -13.92 2.36 -3.68
CA GLU A 186 -14.87 1.31 -4.08
C GLU A 186 -14.83 0.23 -2.99
N GLY A 187 -15.75 0.37 -2.04
CA GLY A 187 -15.78 -0.41 -0.81
C GLY A 187 -16.46 -1.77 -0.98
N ILE A 188 -15.80 -2.83 -0.55
CA ILE A 188 -16.32 -4.21 -0.50
C ILE A 188 -16.04 -4.76 0.90
N ASP A 189 -17.11 -4.98 1.66
CA ASP A 189 -17.05 -5.54 3.02
C ASP A 189 -17.33 -7.05 3.01
N PRO A 190 -16.87 -7.78 4.03
CA PRO A 190 -17.21 -9.19 4.19
C PRO A 190 -18.72 -9.44 4.27
N GLY A 191 -19.16 -10.65 3.88
CA GLY A 191 -20.56 -11.05 3.91
C GLY A 191 -21.21 -10.80 5.27
N TYR A 192 -20.50 -11.09 6.36
CA TYR A 192 -20.99 -10.87 7.73
C TYR A 192 -21.33 -9.42 8.08
N MET A 193 -20.87 -8.43 7.31
CA MET A 193 -21.18 -7.02 7.51
C MET A 193 -22.39 -6.50 6.72
N ASN A 194 -22.95 -7.33 5.84
CA ASN A 194 -24.06 -6.98 4.99
C ASN A 194 -25.34 -7.65 5.50
N SER A 195 -26.32 -6.85 5.95
CA SER A 195 -27.58 -7.34 6.50
C SER A 195 -28.47 -8.08 5.51
N GLY A 196 -28.20 -7.96 4.20
CA GLY A 196 -28.87 -8.72 3.15
C GLY A 196 -28.17 -10.04 2.80
N SER A 197 -27.04 -10.38 3.42
CA SER A 197 -26.29 -11.61 3.13
C SER A 197 -26.74 -12.77 4.04
N GLY A 198 -26.53 -14.00 3.59
CA GLY A 198 -26.73 -15.19 4.43
C GLY A 198 -25.66 -15.38 5.51
N GLU A 199 -24.60 -14.56 5.49
CA GLU A 199 -23.48 -14.59 6.45
C GLU A 199 -23.62 -13.52 7.54
N TRP A 200 -24.66 -12.68 7.47
CA TRP A 200 -24.86 -11.53 8.35
C TRP A 200 -24.67 -11.87 9.83
N ASP A 201 -23.79 -11.13 10.48
CA ASP A 201 -23.53 -11.21 11.91
C ASP A 201 -23.43 -9.78 12.45
N GLN A 202 -24.51 -9.33 13.12
CA GLN A 202 -24.62 -7.97 13.63
C GLN A 202 -23.53 -7.65 14.65
N ASP A 203 -23.31 -8.53 15.62
CA ASP A 203 -22.37 -8.29 16.73
C ASP A 203 -20.94 -8.21 16.20
N ARG A 204 -20.58 -9.12 15.28
CA ARG A 204 -19.27 -9.09 14.62
C ARG A 204 -19.11 -7.84 13.76
N ALA A 205 -20.12 -7.46 12.98
CA ALA A 205 -20.06 -6.27 12.14
C ALA A 205 -19.91 -4.98 12.96
N GLU A 206 -20.65 -4.84 14.06
CA GLU A 206 -20.54 -3.71 14.98
C GLU A 206 -19.18 -3.67 15.67
N SER A 207 -18.70 -4.83 16.16
CA SER A 207 -17.37 -4.96 16.77
C SER A 207 -16.25 -4.55 15.81
N THR A 208 -16.28 -5.00 14.56
CA THR A 208 -15.26 -4.63 13.57
C THR A 208 -15.32 -3.14 13.22
N ARG A 209 -16.52 -2.56 13.06
CA ARG A 209 -16.69 -1.12 12.82
C ARG A 209 -16.16 -0.28 13.98
N GLU A 210 -16.44 -0.70 15.21
CA GLU A 210 -15.95 -0.03 16.41
C GLU A 210 -14.43 -0.16 16.55
N GLY A 211 -13.87 -1.34 16.22
CA GLY A 211 -12.44 -1.57 16.16
C GLY A 211 -11.73 -0.65 15.14
N GLU A 212 -12.30 -0.50 13.94
CA GLU A 212 -11.80 0.46 12.94
C GLU A 212 -11.93 1.91 13.42
N ARG A 213 -13.07 2.28 14.03
CA ARG A 213 -13.30 3.63 14.55
C ARG A 213 -12.25 4.02 15.60
N ARG A 214 -12.07 3.18 16.63
CA ARG A 214 -11.16 3.45 17.75
C ARG A 214 -9.70 3.26 17.38
N GLY A 215 -9.37 2.13 16.74
CA GLY A 215 -7.99 1.72 16.47
C GLY A 215 -7.40 2.31 15.19
N GLY A 216 -8.28 2.71 14.26
CA GLY A 216 -7.97 3.33 12.98
C GLY A 216 -8.32 4.82 12.98
N TYR A 217 -9.58 5.15 12.72
CA TYR A 217 -10.02 6.52 12.43
C TYR A 217 -9.62 7.54 13.50
N GLU A 218 -9.93 7.29 14.78
CA GLU A 218 -9.63 8.24 15.87
C GLU A 218 -8.12 8.46 16.07
N VAL A 219 -7.32 7.40 15.97
CA VAL A 219 -5.86 7.49 16.08
C VAL A 219 -5.29 8.34 14.95
N TRP A 220 -5.72 8.09 13.71
CA TRP A 220 -5.27 8.85 12.54
C TRP A 220 -5.81 10.28 12.53
N ARG A 221 -6.97 10.54 13.13
CA ARG A 221 -7.49 11.91 13.28
C ARG A 221 -6.57 12.77 14.15
N GLY A 222 -5.95 12.18 15.18
CA GLY A 222 -4.97 12.86 16.05
C GLY A 222 -3.56 12.94 15.48
N ASP A 223 -3.24 12.13 14.47
CA ASP A 223 -1.91 12.02 13.85
C ASP A 223 -2.05 11.68 12.37
N MET A 224 -2.50 12.66 11.58
CA MET A 224 -2.93 12.47 10.19
C MET A 224 -1.81 12.01 9.24
N ARG A 225 -0.55 12.21 9.62
CA ARG A 225 0.64 11.78 8.86
C ARG A 225 1.38 10.62 9.52
N GLY A 226 0.88 10.11 10.64
CA GLY A 226 1.42 8.96 11.33
C GLY A 226 2.83 9.17 11.89
N VAL A 227 3.21 10.40 12.23
CA VAL A 227 4.56 10.74 12.72
C VAL A 227 4.67 10.68 14.25
N GLY A 228 3.55 10.51 14.94
CA GLY A 228 3.47 10.35 16.38
C GLY A 228 3.92 8.97 16.84
N ARG A 229 4.33 8.89 18.12
CA ARG A 229 4.88 7.67 18.73
C ARG A 229 3.99 6.44 18.58
N GLY A 230 2.67 6.60 18.71
CA GLY A 230 1.72 5.48 18.65
C GLY A 230 1.69 4.80 17.27
N LEU A 231 1.56 5.58 16.19
CA LEU A 231 1.52 5.04 14.82
C LEU A 231 2.90 4.57 14.36
N ARG A 232 3.98 5.25 14.75
CA ARG A 232 5.35 4.77 14.55
C ARG A 232 5.60 3.42 15.22
N GLY A 233 5.24 3.27 16.49
CA GLY A 233 5.40 2.00 17.21
C GLY A 233 4.62 0.85 16.53
N LYS A 234 3.42 1.15 16.01
CA LYS A 234 2.66 0.18 15.20
C LYS A 234 3.35 -0.21 13.89
N ARG A 235 4.07 0.72 13.23
CA ARG A 235 4.88 0.41 12.04
C ARG A 235 6.10 -0.42 12.42
N ASP A 236 6.79 -0.05 13.50
CA ASP A 236 7.98 -0.75 13.98
C ASP A 236 7.67 -2.19 14.40
N ALA A 237 6.49 -2.45 14.96
CA ALA A 237 6.04 -3.80 15.29
C ALA A 237 5.76 -4.68 14.05
N ARG A 238 5.54 -4.06 12.89
CA ARG A 238 5.37 -4.73 11.59
C ARG A 238 6.66 -4.80 10.80
N ASP A 239 7.73 -4.20 11.31
CA ASP A 239 9.01 -4.05 10.62
C ASP A 239 9.91 -5.28 10.88
N TRP A 240 9.83 -6.26 9.98
CA TRP A 240 10.64 -7.46 10.01
C TRP A 240 11.97 -7.35 9.23
N GLY A 241 12.36 -6.13 8.81
CA GLY A 241 13.68 -5.87 8.21
C GLY A 241 13.83 -6.27 6.74
N VAL A 242 12.74 -6.34 5.98
CA VAL A 242 12.77 -6.86 4.58
C VAL A 242 12.39 -5.81 3.53
N GLY A 243 11.89 -4.64 3.93
CA GLY A 243 11.36 -3.60 3.04
C GLY A 243 12.30 -2.41 2.75
N GLY A 244 13.42 -2.62 2.04
CA GLY A 244 14.20 -1.50 1.48
C GLY A 244 15.04 -0.67 2.48
N TRP A 245 15.34 -1.24 3.64
CA TRP A 245 16.06 -0.58 4.73
C TRP A 245 17.56 -0.48 4.49
N ARG A 246 18.14 0.59 5.02
CA ARG A 246 19.60 0.73 5.17
C ARG A 246 19.93 0.68 6.65
N ASP A 247 20.25 -0.52 7.13
CA ASP A 247 20.74 -0.73 8.49
C ASP A 247 22.23 -0.39 8.56
N ARG A 248 22.63 0.42 9.54
CA ARG A 248 24.03 0.78 9.82
C ARG A 248 24.31 0.70 11.31
N GLU A 249 25.53 0.35 11.66
CA GLU A 249 26.01 0.45 13.05
C GLU A 249 26.71 1.80 13.22
N GLU A 250 26.37 2.51 14.28
CA GLU A 250 27.03 3.76 14.69
C GLU A 250 27.52 3.63 16.13
N GLU A 251 28.61 4.32 16.49
CA GLU A 251 29.01 4.43 17.89
C GLU A 251 27.97 5.26 18.66
N GLY A 252 27.36 4.66 19.68
CA GLY A 252 26.45 5.33 20.59
C GLY A 252 27.18 6.17 21.63
N LYS A 253 26.41 6.93 22.42
CA LYS A 253 26.98 7.62 23.59
C LYS A 253 27.45 6.59 24.62
N GLU A 254 28.53 6.92 25.34
CA GLU A 254 29.07 6.10 26.45
C GLU A 254 29.53 4.68 26.05
N GLY A 255 29.91 4.46 24.78
CA GLY A 255 30.46 3.18 24.32
C GLY A 255 29.41 2.06 24.11
N LYS A 256 28.12 2.40 24.20
CA LYS A 256 27.03 1.48 23.80
C LYS A 256 26.98 1.39 22.27
N LYS A 257 26.79 0.19 21.73
CA LYS A 257 26.57 0.00 20.30
C LYS A 257 25.18 0.52 19.93
N ARG A 258 25.08 1.39 18.92
CA ARG A 258 23.83 1.93 18.40
C ARG A 258 23.55 1.36 17.01
N ARG A 259 22.32 0.93 16.77
CA ARG A 259 21.87 0.57 15.42
C ARG A 259 21.02 1.69 14.86
N VAL A 260 21.32 2.10 13.64
CA VAL A 260 20.56 3.11 12.91
C VAL A 260 19.85 2.46 11.74
N ARG A 261 18.56 2.75 11.64
CA ARG A 261 17.68 2.23 10.61
C ARG A 261 17.03 3.39 9.86
N GLU A 262 17.27 3.46 8.55
CA GLU A 262 16.79 4.55 7.70
C GLU A 262 15.62 4.08 6.80
N ARG A 263 14.51 4.84 6.82
CA ARG A 263 13.32 4.72 5.94
C ARG A 263 13.28 5.92 4.99
N GLY A 264 13.80 5.78 3.77
CA GLY A 264 13.62 6.80 2.75
C GLY A 264 12.27 6.64 2.04
N LEU A 265 11.68 7.76 1.59
CA LEU A 265 10.57 7.72 0.63
C LEU A 265 11.07 7.52 -0.81
N PHE A 266 12.38 7.71 -1.03
CA PHE A 266 13.04 7.61 -2.32
C PHE A 266 14.26 6.71 -2.23
N GLY A 267 14.60 6.04 -3.34
CA GLY A 267 15.81 5.22 -3.44
C GLY A 267 17.08 6.06 -3.41
N SER A 268 17.04 7.27 -3.99
CA SER A 268 18.16 8.23 -3.99
C SER A 268 17.73 9.69 -3.83
N GLU A 269 18.70 10.56 -3.50
CA GLU A 269 18.49 12.01 -3.41
C GLU A 269 18.20 12.64 -4.78
N GLU A 270 18.78 12.12 -5.85
CA GLU A 270 18.50 12.54 -7.22
C GLU A 270 17.04 12.24 -7.60
N GLU A 271 16.52 11.08 -7.20
CA GLU A 271 15.13 10.70 -7.40
C GLU A 271 14.18 11.65 -6.66
N ARG A 272 14.46 11.91 -5.37
CA ARG A 272 13.72 12.88 -4.55
C ARG A 272 13.74 14.28 -5.16
N ARG A 273 14.90 14.75 -5.64
CA ARG A 273 15.05 16.07 -6.25
C ARG A 273 14.27 16.16 -7.57
N ARG A 274 14.26 15.08 -8.36
CA ARG A 274 13.53 14.99 -9.64
C ARG A 274 12.01 14.97 -9.43
N SER A 275 11.53 14.29 -8.39
CA SER A 275 10.10 14.28 -8.06
C SER A 275 9.61 15.66 -7.57
N GLY A 276 10.52 16.45 -6.97
CA GLY A 276 10.20 17.77 -6.41
C GLY A 276 9.46 17.69 -5.07
N VAL A 277 9.27 16.48 -4.53
CA VAL A 277 8.58 16.24 -3.26
C VAL A 277 9.38 16.83 -2.12
N ARG A 278 8.67 17.51 -1.22
CA ARG A 278 9.26 18.21 -0.09
C ARG A 278 9.17 17.31 1.14
N THR A 279 10.32 16.84 1.60
CA THR A 279 10.45 15.92 2.72
C THR A 279 11.36 16.48 3.81
N LYS A 280 11.33 15.85 4.97
CA LYS A 280 12.30 16.03 6.07
C LYS A 280 12.59 14.67 6.69
N TRP A 281 13.77 14.51 7.27
CA TRP A 281 14.08 13.37 8.12
C TRP A 281 13.63 13.66 9.54
N VAL A 282 13.03 12.65 10.16
CA VAL A 282 12.63 12.65 11.56
C VAL A 282 13.29 11.47 12.25
N GLU A 283 13.88 11.74 13.41
CA GLU A 283 14.61 10.73 14.17
C GLU A 283 13.87 10.39 15.46
N TYR A 284 13.89 9.13 15.84
CA TYR A 284 13.34 8.67 17.11
C TYR A 284 13.99 7.35 17.54
N VAL A 285 14.02 7.10 18.84
CA VAL A 285 14.43 5.80 19.39
C VAL A 285 13.23 4.87 19.32
N SER A 286 13.40 3.73 18.66
CA SER A 286 12.40 2.68 18.58
C SER A 286 12.58 1.70 19.74
N GLU A 287 11.48 1.34 20.40
CA GLU A 287 11.44 0.27 21.40
C GLU A 287 11.38 -1.12 20.71
N CYS A 288 12.14 -1.29 19.62
CA CYS A 288 12.00 -2.37 18.64
C CYS A 288 11.77 -3.74 19.31
N PRO A 289 10.70 -4.47 18.96
CA PRO A 289 10.34 -5.72 19.64
C PRO A 289 11.21 -6.92 19.22
N ARG A 290 12.26 -6.73 18.41
CA ARG A 290 13.07 -7.85 17.92
C ARG A 290 14.05 -8.34 18.99
N GLU A 291 13.93 -9.62 19.35
CA GLU A 291 14.76 -10.26 20.37
C GLU A 291 16.26 -10.25 20.03
N ASP A 292 16.63 -10.33 18.74
CA ASP A 292 18.04 -10.27 18.32
C ASP A 292 18.70 -8.92 18.62
N TRP A 293 17.91 -7.88 18.96
CA TRP A 293 18.35 -6.51 19.20
C TRP A 293 18.20 -6.08 20.67
N ALA A 294 17.89 -7.01 21.58
CA ALA A 294 17.62 -6.76 23.01
C ALA A 294 18.76 -6.11 23.84
N GLY A 295 19.86 -5.70 23.20
CA GLY A 295 20.98 -4.97 23.81
C GLY A 295 21.43 -3.70 23.08
N TYR A 296 20.71 -3.28 22.03
CA TYR A 296 21.04 -2.10 21.24
C TYR A 296 20.03 -0.98 21.48
N GLU A 297 20.50 0.27 21.49
CA GLU A 297 19.63 1.42 21.22
C GLU A 297 19.37 1.46 19.71
N VAL A 298 18.10 1.41 19.31
CA VAL A 298 17.67 1.41 17.91
C VAL A 298 17.18 2.81 17.54
N LEU A 299 18.00 3.54 16.79
CA LEU A 299 17.62 4.84 16.24
C LEU A 299 16.97 4.64 14.88
N VAL A 300 15.73 5.08 14.73
CA VAL A 300 15.03 5.10 13.44
C VAL A 300 15.08 6.52 12.89
N ARG A 301 15.55 6.64 11.65
CA ARG A 301 15.44 7.83 10.81
C ARG A 301 14.37 7.56 9.77
N GLU A 302 13.27 8.28 9.80
CA GLU A 302 12.19 8.15 8.83
C GLU A 302 12.10 9.42 8.00
N GLU A 303 12.04 9.29 6.68
CA GLU A 303 11.76 10.39 5.78
C GLU A 303 10.24 10.58 5.71
N VAL A 304 9.78 11.79 5.99
CA VAL A 304 8.36 12.15 6.01
C VAL A 304 8.11 13.39 5.18
N LEU A 305 6.87 13.59 4.75
CA LEU A 305 6.49 14.81 4.05
C LEU A 305 6.67 16.04 4.94
N LEU A 306 7.24 17.11 4.37
CA LEU A 306 7.33 18.40 5.02
C LEU A 306 5.92 18.98 5.20
N GLU A 307 5.64 19.52 6.37
CA GLU A 307 4.36 20.14 6.72
C GLU A 307 4.36 21.62 6.34
N GLY A 308 3.16 22.17 6.08
CA GLY A 308 2.98 23.57 5.70
C GLY A 308 3.56 23.94 4.33
N VAL A 309 3.91 22.95 3.51
CA VAL A 309 4.42 23.14 2.16
C VAL A 309 3.59 22.31 1.20
N GLU A 310 3.13 22.95 0.13
CA GLU A 310 2.39 22.33 -0.96
C GLU A 310 3.27 21.34 -1.73
N GLN A 311 2.79 20.11 -1.87
CA GLN A 311 3.48 19.05 -2.60
C GLN A 311 3.22 19.14 -4.11
N PRO A 312 4.09 18.56 -4.96
CA PRO A 312 3.95 18.68 -6.42
C PRO A 312 2.62 18.19 -6.98
N TRP A 313 2.03 17.14 -6.38
CA TRP A 313 0.74 16.61 -6.82
C TRP A 313 -0.46 17.48 -6.43
N GLU A 314 -0.31 18.42 -5.51
CA GLU A 314 -1.40 19.33 -5.09
C GLU A 314 -1.70 20.41 -6.15
N LYS A 315 -0.79 20.61 -7.12
CA LYS A 315 -0.85 21.67 -8.14
C LYS A 315 -1.57 21.28 -9.44
N ILE A 316 -2.20 20.11 -9.48
CA ILE A 316 -2.62 19.42 -10.71
C ILE A 316 -4.14 19.38 -10.79
#